data_AF-A0A3N5YN58-F1
#
_entry.id   AF-A0A3N5YN58-F1
#
_cell.length_a   1.000
_cell.length_b   1.000
_cell.length_c   1.000
_cell.angle_alpha   90.00
_cell.angle_beta   90.00
_cell.angle_gamma   90.00
#
_symmetry.space_group_name_H-M   'P 1'
#
loop_
_entity.id
_entity.type
_entity.pdbx_description
1 polymer ?
#
loop_
_entity_poly.entity_id
_entity_poly.type
_entity_poly.pdbx_seq_one_letter_code
_entity_poly.pdbx_strand_id
1 'polypeptide(L)'
;MNKLFRIAVLTLTLVGLLASCAGKTFPPESFQPVQPDSASYSKKVDTFIVVLDTASSMEATYRKRLEADYAQEIVARLNRTIPPLDYRAGLLAFDSGSCLSCEDAWVLYGPAPYNRAAFAAGLADFSSPDQTKRHPALSGGNAASRQILQGNPGRIALIVVSDSENILHGRAYKTVQKLSGKLGDRLCIHPILMDRDRDARMVMDLIANIGPCGFAVNVADIAAPEDMARYVKEVFLGPAAAPLEAKPIEGVPDSDGDGVPDSRDKCPNTPRGATANVDGCWELSGIYFDSNQAVIKNT
;
A
#
# COMPACT_ATOMS: atom_id res chain seq x y z
N MET A 1 -57.02 -33.27 50.62
CA MET A 1 -58.48 -33.03 50.69
C MET A 1 -58.74 -31.54 50.64
N ASN A 2 -59.55 -31.15 49.65
CA ASN A 2 -59.97 -29.83 49.19
C ASN A 2 -60.20 -28.74 50.26
N LYS A 3 -59.72 -27.53 49.97
CA LYS A 3 -60.50 -26.31 49.68
C LYS A 3 -59.59 -25.09 49.86
N LEU A 4 -59.35 -24.34 48.79
CA LEU A 4 -59.59 -22.89 48.75
C LEU A 4 -59.29 -22.38 47.35
N PHE A 5 -60.29 -21.67 46.86
CA PHE A 5 -60.60 -21.43 45.47
C PHE A 5 -60.58 -19.92 45.30
N ARG A 6 -59.86 -19.45 44.28
CA ARG A 6 -60.08 -18.18 43.57
C ARG A 6 -60.11 -16.90 44.39
N ILE A 7 -59.00 -16.15 44.32
CA ILE A 7 -59.06 -14.69 44.26
C ILE A 7 -58.25 -14.26 43.04
N ALA A 8 -59.00 -14.00 41.97
CA ALA A 8 -58.53 -13.26 40.81
C ALA A 8 -58.64 -11.76 41.16
N VAL A 9 -57.52 -11.06 41.25
CA VAL A 9 -57.49 -9.60 41.19
C VAL A 9 -56.60 -9.18 40.03
N LEU A 10 -57.27 -8.48 39.14
CA LEU A 10 -56.83 -7.85 37.91
C LEU A 10 -55.77 -6.78 38.21
N THR A 11 -54.57 -6.91 37.66
CA THR A 11 -53.67 -5.77 37.42
C THR A 11 -53.35 -5.73 35.92
N LEU A 12 -54.14 -4.92 35.22
CA LEU A 12 -53.92 -4.48 33.84
C LEU A 12 -53.08 -3.18 33.87
N THR A 13 -52.35 -2.91 32.78
CA THR A 13 -51.47 -1.75 32.48
C THR A 13 -49.99 -2.03 32.83
N LEU A 14 -48.99 -1.76 32.00
CA LEU A 14 -48.90 -0.99 30.76
C LEU A 14 -47.65 -1.44 29.98
N VAL A 15 -47.80 -1.44 28.66
CA VAL A 15 -46.81 -1.47 27.58
C VAL A 15 -45.36 -1.18 27.98
N GLY A 16 -44.48 -2.15 27.69
CA GLY A 16 -43.04 -1.99 27.65
C GLY A 16 -42.45 -2.88 26.56
N LEU A 17 -42.90 -2.70 25.32
CA LEU A 17 -42.17 -3.15 24.13
C LEU A 17 -40.86 -2.38 24.08
N LEU A 18 -39.86 -2.84 24.84
CA LEU A 18 -38.48 -2.58 24.49
C LEU A 18 -38.18 -3.44 23.27
N ALA A 19 -38.65 -2.97 22.11
CA ALA A 19 -37.91 -3.19 20.88
C ALA A 19 -36.56 -2.51 21.11
N SER A 20 -35.66 -3.26 21.74
CA SER A 20 -34.24 -2.97 21.67
C SER A 20 -33.96 -2.89 20.18
N CYS A 21 -33.69 -1.69 19.68
CA CYS A 21 -32.87 -1.55 18.50
C CYS A 21 -31.54 -2.19 18.89
N ALA A 22 -31.46 -3.51 18.76
CA ALA A 22 -30.22 -4.18 18.44
C ALA A 22 -29.77 -3.45 17.18
N GLY A 23 -28.92 -2.43 17.38
CA GLY A 23 -28.16 -1.83 16.29
C GLY A 23 -27.64 -3.03 15.53
N LYS A 24 -27.97 -3.10 14.24
CA LYS A 24 -27.51 -4.18 13.38
C LYS A 24 -26.01 -4.27 13.59
N THR A 25 -25.58 -5.22 14.42
CA THR A 25 -24.21 -5.68 14.43
C THR A 25 -24.11 -6.31 13.07
N PHE A 26 -23.64 -5.52 12.09
CA PHE A 26 -23.13 -6.11 10.88
C PHE A 26 -22.06 -7.08 11.38
N PRO A 27 -22.26 -8.41 11.26
CA PRO A 27 -21.10 -9.29 11.40
C PRO A 27 -20.05 -8.72 10.43
N PRO A 28 -18.76 -8.64 10.81
CA PRO A 28 -17.76 -8.22 9.86
C PRO A 28 -17.93 -9.13 8.65
N GLU A 29 -18.40 -8.55 7.56
CA GLU A 29 -18.67 -9.29 6.34
C GLU A 29 -17.38 -10.02 6.02
N SER A 30 -17.44 -11.35 5.91
CA SER A 30 -16.23 -12.15 5.78
C SER A 30 -15.52 -11.71 4.50
N PHE A 31 -14.45 -10.94 4.63
CA PHE A 31 -13.73 -10.42 3.48
C PHE A 31 -13.13 -11.60 2.70
N GLN A 32 -13.63 -11.83 1.49
CA GLN A 32 -13.10 -12.81 0.55
C GLN A 32 -12.33 -12.06 -0.53
N PRO A 33 -11.00 -12.23 -0.65
CA PRO A 33 -10.20 -11.47 -1.59
C PRO A 33 -10.55 -11.87 -3.03
N VAL A 34 -10.87 -10.88 -3.87
CA VAL A 34 -10.96 -11.06 -5.32
C VAL A 34 -9.54 -11.02 -5.89
N GLN A 35 -9.05 -12.17 -6.37
CA GLN A 35 -7.70 -12.25 -6.91
C GLN A 35 -7.66 -11.69 -8.35
N PRO A 36 -6.74 -10.77 -8.66
CA PRO A 36 -6.47 -10.38 -10.04
C PRO A 36 -5.99 -11.61 -10.84
N ASP A 37 -6.41 -11.73 -12.10
CA ASP A 37 -5.91 -12.78 -13.00
C ASP A 37 -4.41 -12.58 -13.28
N SER A 38 -3.57 -13.33 -12.57
CA SER A 38 -2.12 -13.21 -12.66
C SER A 38 -1.54 -13.56 -14.03
N ALA A 39 -2.27 -14.29 -14.88
CA ALA A 39 -1.80 -14.62 -16.24
C ALA A 39 -1.90 -13.42 -17.19
N SER A 40 -2.73 -12.42 -16.85
CA SER A 40 -3.03 -11.26 -17.69
C SER A 40 -2.32 -9.97 -17.24
N TYR A 41 -1.47 -10.03 -16.21
CA TYR A 41 -0.73 -8.87 -15.71
C TYR A 41 0.77 -9.12 -15.48
N SER A 42 1.56 -8.05 -15.60
CA SER A 42 2.98 -8.01 -15.23
C SER A 42 3.17 -7.12 -14.00
N LYS A 43 4.29 -7.27 -13.28
CA LYS A 43 4.55 -6.43 -12.11
C LYS A 43 4.79 -4.97 -12.53
N LYS A 44 3.99 -4.05 -11.98
CA LYS A 44 4.20 -2.59 -12.13
C LYS A 44 5.25 -2.05 -11.16
N VAL A 45 5.43 -2.73 -10.03
CA VAL A 45 6.41 -2.39 -9.00
C VAL A 45 7.23 -3.61 -8.61
N ASP A 46 8.49 -3.38 -8.24
CA ASP A 46 9.41 -4.42 -7.78
C ASP A 46 9.41 -4.52 -6.25
N THR A 47 9.23 -3.38 -5.58
CA THR A 47 9.14 -3.28 -4.13
C THR A 47 7.87 -2.54 -3.73
N PHE A 48 7.20 -2.99 -2.68
CA PHE A 48 6.20 -2.17 -1.99
C PHE A 48 6.55 -2.00 -0.51
N ILE A 49 6.24 -0.84 0.03
CA ILE A 49 6.46 -0.51 1.43
C ILE A 49 5.15 0.03 1.98
N VAL A 50 4.61 -0.65 2.98
CA VAL A 50 3.45 -0.17 3.72
C VAL A 50 3.94 0.54 4.97
N VAL A 51 3.50 1.78 5.17
CA VAL A 51 3.74 2.57 6.37
C VAL A 51 2.40 2.78 7.07
N LEU A 52 2.27 2.22 8.26
CA LEU A 52 1.10 2.31 9.10
C LEU A 52 1.28 3.44 10.13
N ASP A 53 0.38 4.42 10.09
CA ASP A 53 0.26 5.43 11.14
C ASP A 53 -0.43 4.82 12.35
N THR A 54 0.28 4.82 13.46
CA THR A 54 -0.18 4.30 14.74
C THR A 54 -0.05 5.38 15.81
N ALA A 55 0.08 6.64 15.41
CA ALA A 55 0.31 7.72 16.34
C ALA A 55 -0.87 7.92 17.28
N SER A 56 -0.64 8.55 18.44
CA SER A 56 -1.72 8.82 19.40
C SER A 56 -2.95 9.55 18.81
N SER A 57 -2.85 10.29 17.69
CA SER A 57 -4.03 10.84 16.99
C SER A 57 -4.94 9.74 16.43
N MET A 58 -4.40 8.56 16.15
CA MET A 58 -5.10 7.34 15.78
C MET A 58 -5.62 6.55 16.99
N GLU A 59 -5.35 6.92 18.24
CA GLU A 59 -5.79 6.12 19.42
C GLU A 59 -6.42 6.94 20.57
N ALA A 60 -6.36 8.28 20.53
CA ALA A 60 -6.74 9.16 21.65
C ALA A 60 -8.23 9.16 22.02
N THR A 61 -9.10 8.61 21.15
CA THR A 61 -10.54 8.52 21.39
C THR A 61 -11.06 7.14 20.97
N TYR A 62 -12.26 6.77 21.44
CA TYR A 62 -12.90 5.52 21.03
C TYR A 62 -13.02 5.40 19.49
N ARG A 63 -13.42 6.49 18.82
CA ARG A 63 -13.50 6.54 17.35
C ARG A 63 -12.12 6.37 16.71
N LYS A 64 -11.10 7.04 17.24
CA LYS A 64 -9.73 6.94 16.72
C LYS A 64 -9.16 5.53 16.90
N ARG A 65 -9.31 4.89 18.08
CA ARG A 65 -8.93 3.47 18.28
C ARG A 65 -9.57 2.54 17.23
N LEU A 66 -10.84 2.76 16.89
CA LEU A 66 -11.48 2.01 15.80
C LEU A 66 -10.81 2.28 14.44
N GLU A 67 -10.36 3.51 14.17
CA GLU A 67 -9.63 3.86 12.94
C GLU A 67 -8.25 3.18 12.89
N ALA A 68 -7.52 3.05 14.02
CA ALA A 68 -6.27 2.29 14.08
C ALA A 68 -6.46 0.79 13.84
N ASP A 69 -7.46 0.19 14.50
CA ASP A 69 -7.82 -1.21 14.30
C ASP A 69 -8.26 -1.45 12.84
N TYR A 70 -9.01 -0.51 12.27
CA TYR A 70 -9.47 -0.58 10.89
C TYR A 70 -8.34 -0.38 9.87
N ALA A 71 -7.35 0.47 10.17
CA ALA A 71 -6.15 0.62 9.35
C ALA A 71 -5.37 -0.70 9.23
N GLN A 72 -5.19 -1.41 10.36
CA GLN A 72 -4.56 -2.73 10.37
C GLN A 72 -5.40 -3.76 9.60
N GLU A 73 -6.72 -3.75 9.78
CA GLU A 73 -7.62 -4.63 9.04
C GLU A 73 -7.50 -4.42 7.53
N ILE A 74 -7.42 -3.17 7.08
CA ILE A 74 -7.29 -2.82 5.66
C ILE A 74 -5.95 -3.26 5.10
N VAL A 75 -4.86 -3.13 5.85
CA VAL A 75 -3.55 -3.68 5.45
C VAL A 75 -3.59 -5.22 5.39
N ALA A 76 -4.32 -5.88 6.29
CA ALA A 76 -4.52 -7.33 6.24
C ALA A 76 -5.31 -7.76 5.00
N ARG A 77 -6.37 -7.01 4.64
CA ARG A 77 -7.16 -7.21 3.42
C ARG A 77 -6.32 -7.00 2.16
N LEU A 78 -5.52 -5.93 2.14
CA LEU A 78 -4.54 -5.66 1.08
C LEU A 78 -3.58 -6.85 0.91
N ASN A 79 -2.94 -7.31 1.99
CA ASN A 79 -2.01 -8.45 1.98
C ASN A 79 -2.64 -9.75 1.42
N ARG A 80 -3.94 -9.98 1.68
CA ARG A 80 -4.66 -11.13 1.12
C ARG A 80 -4.98 -10.99 -0.38
N THR A 81 -5.01 -9.76 -0.88
CA THR A 81 -5.41 -9.43 -2.25
C THR A 81 -4.21 -9.26 -3.19
N ILE A 82 -3.02 -8.94 -2.65
CA ILE A 82 -1.78 -8.85 -3.43
C ILE A 82 -1.50 -10.21 -4.12
N PRO A 83 -1.35 -10.23 -5.45
CA PRO A 83 -1.06 -11.46 -6.18
C PRO A 83 0.35 -11.99 -5.82
N PRO A 84 0.58 -13.31 -5.87
CA PRO A 84 1.85 -13.91 -5.48
C PRO A 84 2.91 -13.79 -6.59
N LEU A 85 3.30 -12.57 -6.93
CA LEU A 85 4.45 -12.29 -7.80
C LEU A 85 5.72 -12.08 -6.97
N ASP A 86 6.88 -12.01 -7.63
CA ASP A 86 8.23 -11.93 -7.04
C ASP A 86 8.58 -10.56 -6.45
N TYR A 87 7.65 -9.97 -5.69
CA TYR A 87 7.82 -8.68 -5.03
C TYR A 87 8.83 -8.73 -3.88
N ARG A 88 9.43 -7.58 -3.57
CA ARG A 88 9.99 -7.29 -2.25
C ARG A 88 8.99 -6.46 -1.43
N ALA A 89 9.00 -6.66 -0.12
CA ALA A 89 8.08 -5.95 0.77
C ALA A 89 8.78 -5.41 2.02
N GLY A 90 8.24 -4.30 2.52
CA GLY A 90 8.49 -3.76 3.86
C GLY A 90 7.18 -3.37 4.54
N LEU A 91 7.09 -3.58 5.85
CA LEU A 91 6.01 -3.08 6.69
C LEU A 91 6.62 -2.30 7.85
N LEU A 92 6.20 -1.05 7.97
CA LEU A 92 6.64 -0.11 9.00
C LEU A 92 5.42 0.38 9.78
N ALA A 93 5.59 0.60 11.09
CA ALA A 93 4.60 1.28 11.94
C ALA A 93 5.27 2.44 12.69
N PHE A 94 4.54 3.52 13.00
CA PHE A 94 5.09 4.64 13.76
C PHE A 94 4.06 5.24 14.74
N ASP A 95 4.51 5.52 15.97
CA ASP A 95 3.68 6.06 17.06
C ASP A 95 3.86 7.57 17.30
N SER A 96 4.95 8.16 16.80
CA SER A 96 5.10 9.61 16.84
C SER A 96 6.07 10.12 15.77
N GLY A 97 5.98 11.42 15.46
CA GLY A 97 6.87 12.08 14.52
C GLY A 97 6.35 12.11 13.08
N SER A 98 7.28 12.33 12.14
CA SER A 98 6.95 12.39 10.71
C SER A 98 7.11 10.99 10.11
N CYS A 99 6.03 10.48 9.51
CA CYS A 99 5.88 9.19 8.85
C CYS A 99 6.99 8.81 7.84
N LEU A 100 7.86 9.76 7.49
CA LEU A 100 8.88 9.59 6.45
C LEU A 100 10.28 9.98 6.90
N SER A 101 10.41 10.66 8.05
CA SER A 101 11.72 10.74 8.72
C SER A 101 12.07 9.39 9.33
N CYS A 102 11.06 8.63 9.75
CA CYS A 102 11.11 7.23 10.19
C CYS A 102 12.27 6.90 11.13
N GLU A 103 12.83 7.90 11.81
CA GLU A 103 13.90 7.66 12.76
C GLU A 103 13.34 6.73 13.84
N ASP A 104 12.13 6.94 14.32
CA ASP A 104 11.54 6.08 15.36
C ASP A 104 10.49 5.09 14.81
N ALA A 105 10.53 4.75 13.52
CA ALA A 105 9.59 3.78 12.93
C ALA A 105 10.01 2.34 13.24
N TRP A 106 9.04 1.51 13.64
CA TRP A 106 9.24 0.09 13.88
C TRP A 106 9.12 -0.71 12.59
N VAL A 107 10.05 -1.62 12.42
CA VAL A 107 10.05 -2.58 11.32
C VAL A 107 9.25 -3.81 11.74
N LEU A 108 8.11 -4.02 11.11
CA LEU A 108 7.26 -5.20 11.34
C LEU A 108 7.56 -6.31 10.32
N TYR A 109 8.02 -5.94 9.13
CA TYR A 109 8.40 -6.87 8.08
C TYR A 109 9.47 -6.26 7.17
N GLY A 110 10.39 -7.10 6.71
CA GLY A 110 11.32 -6.74 5.65
C GLY A 110 12.45 -5.80 6.07
N PRO A 111 13.25 -5.29 5.12
CA PRO A 111 13.06 -5.41 3.67
C PRO A 111 13.47 -6.82 3.21
N ALA A 112 12.51 -7.58 2.67
CA ALA A 112 12.70 -8.98 2.31
C ALA A 112 11.86 -9.35 1.06
N PRO A 113 12.16 -10.46 0.37
CA PRO A 113 11.23 -11.05 -0.59
C PRO A 113 9.84 -11.20 0.05
N TYR A 114 8.78 -10.86 -0.66
CA TYR A 114 7.43 -10.85 -0.12
C TYR A 114 6.94 -12.27 0.16
N ASN A 115 6.55 -12.49 1.42
CA ASN A 115 5.88 -13.70 1.87
C ASN A 115 4.61 -13.28 2.61
N ARG A 116 3.45 -13.64 2.05
CA ARG A 116 2.13 -13.24 2.57
C ARG A 116 1.91 -13.63 4.03
N ALA A 117 2.34 -14.82 4.42
CA ALA A 117 2.15 -15.35 5.78
C ALA A 117 3.04 -14.63 6.79
N ALA A 118 4.33 -14.44 6.46
CA ALA A 118 5.26 -13.72 7.33
C ALA A 118 4.90 -12.22 7.43
N PHE A 119 4.40 -11.61 6.35
CA PHE A 119 3.86 -10.26 6.39
C PHE A 119 2.64 -10.16 7.31
N ALA A 120 1.71 -11.13 7.23
CA ALA A 120 0.55 -11.20 8.10
C ALA A 120 0.95 -11.40 9.58
N ALA A 121 1.97 -12.21 9.85
CA ALA A 121 2.48 -12.43 11.19
C ALA A 121 3.07 -11.14 11.79
N GLY A 122 3.90 -10.41 11.03
CA GLY A 122 4.45 -9.13 11.49
C GLY A 122 3.39 -8.08 11.80
N LEU A 123 2.30 -8.05 11.02
CA LEU A 123 1.15 -7.18 11.31
C LEU A 123 0.39 -7.63 12.57
N ALA A 124 0.13 -8.93 12.72
CA ALA A 124 -0.63 -9.48 13.85
C ALA A 124 0.08 -9.32 15.19
N ASP A 125 1.41 -9.46 15.22
CA ASP A 125 2.23 -9.24 16.42
C ASP A 125 2.07 -7.80 16.94
N PHE A 126 1.99 -6.84 16.00
CA PHE A 126 1.77 -5.43 16.34
C PHE A 126 0.35 -5.14 16.85
N SER A 127 -0.66 -5.88 16.40
CA SER A 127 -2.06 -5.74 16.87
C SER A 127 -2.31 -6.25 18.29
N SER A 128 -1.30 -6.80 18.97
CA SER A 128 -1.47 -7.39 20.30
C SER A 128 -1.96 -6.35 21.33
N PRO A 129 -2.99 -6.65 22.15
CA PRO A 129 -3.45 -5.80 23.24
C PRO A 129 -2.43 -5.67 24.37
N ASP A 130 -1.46 -6.60 24.43
CA ASP A 130 -0.28 -6.48 25.28
C ASP A 130 0.68 -5.45 24.68
N GLN A 131 0.68 -4.23 25.23
CA GLN A 131 1.55 -3.14 24.78
C GLN A 131 3.04 -3.51 24.87
N THR A 132 3.44 -4.43 25.76
CA THR A 132 4.83 -4.89 25.83
C THR A 132 5.25 -5.74 24.61
N LYS A 133 4.27 -6.32 23.89
CA LYS A 133 4.45 -7.05 22.63
C LYS A 133 4.27 -6.20 21.39
N ARG A 134 3.59 -5.04 21.49
CA ARG A 134 3.60 -4.00 20.42
C ARG A 134 5.01 -3.47 20.15
N HIS A 135 5.95 -3.75 21.06
CA HIS A 135 7.38 -3.55 20.89
C HIS A 135 8.06 -4.87 20.48
N PRO A 136 8.09 -5.25 19.19
CA PRO A 136 8.80 -6.45 18.80
C PRO A 136 10.29 -6.31 19.12
N ALA A 137 10.87 -7.41 19.60
CA ALA A 137 12.30 -7.56 19.90
C ALA A 137 13.23 -7.42 18.68
N LEU A 138 12.69 -7.09 17.50
CA LEU A 138 13.44 -6.68 16.32
C LEU A 138 13.65 -5.16 16.34
N SER A 139 14.23 -4.68 17.44
CA SER A 139 14.71 -3.31 17.60
C SER A 139 16.00 -3.11 16.77
N GLY A 140 15.87 -3.14 15.45
CA GLY A 140 16.82 -2.48 14.55
C GLY A 140 16.32 -1.05 14.38
N GLY A 141 16.87 -0.11 15.16
CA GLY A 141 16.43 1.29 15.19
C GLY A 141 16.55 2.03 13.86
N ASN A 142 16.42 3.35 13.93
CA ASN A 142 16.42 4.42 12.92
C ASN A 142 17.22 4.16 11.62
N ALA A 143 18.26 3.32 11.65
CA ALA A 143 19.00 2.85 10.50
C ALA A 143 18.23 1.84 9.62
N ALA A 144 17.50 0.88 10.20
CA ALA A 144 16.79 -0.17 9.48
C ALA A 144 15.57 0.38 8.72
N SER A 145 14.82 1.30 9.33
CA SER A 145 13.70 1.99 8.69
C SER A 145 14.15 2.86 7.50
N ARG A 146 15.26 3.59 7.64
CA ARG A 146 15.90 4.32 6.53
C ARG A 146 16.37 3.38 5.43
N GLN A 147 16.94 2.23 5.79
CA GLN A 147 17.36 1.21 4.84
C GLN A 147 16.16 0.59 4.11
N ILE A 148 15.02 0.39 4.77
CA ILE A 148 13.79 -0.05 4.11
C ILE A 148 13.29 1.01 3.13
N LEU A 149 13.34 2.29 3.49
CA LEU A 149 12.84 3.33 2.59
C LEU A 149 13.78 3.61 1.40
N GLN A 150 15.10 3.46 1.57
CA GLN A 150 16.09 3.91 0.58
C GLN A 150 16.91 2.79 -0.08
N GLY A 151 17.01 1.63 0.56
CA GLY A 151 17.89 0.53 0.13
C GLY A 151 17.24 -0.50 -0.79
N ASN A 152 16.04 -0.22 -1.30
CA ASN A 152 15.30 -1.17 -2.14
C ASN A 152 15.56 -0.97 -3.64
N PRO A 153 15.74 -2.06 -4.42
CA PRO A 153 15.91 -2.00 -5.87
C PRO A 153 14.57 -1.83 -6.61
N GLY A 154 14.64 -1.43 -7.89
CA GLY A 154 13.49 -1.36 -8.80
C GLY A 154 12.49 -0.23 -8.50
N ARG A 155 11.30 -0.32 -9.10
CA ARG A 155 10.16 0.58 -8.90
C ARG A 155 9.51 0.31 -7.54
N ILE A 156 9.19 1.36 -6.81
CA ILE A 156 8.76 1.33 -5.40
C ILE A 156 7.34 1.90 -5.29
N ALA A 157 6.41 1.11 -4.77
CA ALA A 157 5.13 1.61 -4.26
C ALA A 157 5.25 1.90 -2.76
N LEU A 158 5.11 3.16 -2.36
CA LEU A 158 5.01 3.56 -0.97
C LEU A 158 3.54 3.79 -0.61
N ILE A 159 2.99 2.92 0.22
CA ILE A 159 1.60 2.93 0.65
C ILE A 159 1.55 3.48 2.08
N VAL A 160 0.96 4.65 2.27
CA VAL A 160 0.90 5.32 3.58
C VAL A 160 -0.53 5.26 4.10
N VAL A 161 -0.76 4.58 5.23
CA VAL A 161 -2.09 4.40 5.82
C VAL A 161 -2.19 5.32 7.03
N SER A 162 -3.00 6.39 6.96
CA SER A 162 -3.01 7.46 7.98
C SER A 162 -4.30 8.30 7.97
N ASP A 163 -4.62 8.97 9.08
CA ASP A 163 -5.68 9.98 9.22
C ASP A 163 -5.25 11.39 8.74
N SER A 164 -3.97 11.57 8.39
CA SER A 164 -3.32 12.83 7.98
C SER A 164 -3.19 13.93 9.05
N GLU A 165 -3.78 13.78 10.24
CA GLU A 165 -3.76 14.84 11.26
C GLU A 165 -2.32 15.20 11.69
N ASN A 166 -1.44 14.20 11.78
CA ASN A 166 -0.04 14.41 12.14
C ASN A 166 0.85 14.82 10.97
N ILE A 167 0.40 14.59 9.73
CA ILE A 167 1.16 14.86 8.51
C ILE A 167 1.26 16.38 8.25
N LEU A 168 0.28 17.15 8.73
CA LEU A 168 0.19 18.60 8.61
C LEU A 168 1.30 19.39 9.35
N HIS A 169 2.10 18.75 10.21
CA HIS A 169 3.17 19.43 10.95
C HIS A 169 4.42 19.78 10.10
N GLY A 170 4.32 19.77 8.76
CA GLY A 170 5.37 20.22 7.81
C GLY A 170 6.63 19.34 7.72
N ARG A 171 6.93 18.54 8.74
CA ARG A 171 8.06 17.61 8.78
C ARG A 171 7.85 16.40 7.87
N ALA A 172 6.63 15.86 7.82
CA ALA A 172 6.27 14.75 6.94
C ALA A 172 6.48 15.15 5.48
N TYR A 173 5.84 16.22 5.03
CA TYR A 173 5.94 16.76 3.68
C TYR A 173 7.40 16.94 3.22
N LYS A 174 8.22 17.67 3.99
CA LYS A 174 9.65 17.87 3.66
C LYS A 174 10.41 16.56 3.57
N THR A 175 10.00 15.54 4.32
CA THR A 175 10.69 14.26 4.28
C THR A 175 10.24 13.41 3.09
N VAL A 176 8.96 13.44 2.71
CA VAL A 176 8.52 12.88 1.42
C VAL A 176 9.34 13.50 0.29
N GLN A 177 9.54 14.81 0.30
CA GLN A 177 10.29 15.51 -0.74
C GLN A 177 11.75 15.05 -0.79
N LYS A 178 12.40 14.86 0.36
CA LYS A 178 13.76 14.30 0.43
C LYS A 178 13.82 12.85 -0.06
N LEU A 179 12.82 12.04 0.27
CA LEU A 179 12.75 10.65 -0.17
C LEU A 179 12.52 10.58 -1.69
N SER A 180 11.58 11.36 -2.20
CA SER A 180 11.32 11.53 -3.64
C SER A 180 12.57 12.01 -4.37
N GLY A 181 13.28 13.02 -3.87
CA GLY A 181 14.53 13.49 -4.47
C GLY A 181 15.66 12.44 -4.49
N LYS A 182 15.65 11.45 -3.58
CA LYS A 182 16.62 10.35 -3.56
C LYS A 182 16.24 9.18 -4.45
N LEU A 183 14.95 8.85 -4.50
CA LEU A 183 14.43 7.70 -5.26
C LEU A 183 14.07 8.08 -6.70
N GLY A 184 13.87 9.36 -6.98
CA GLY A 184 13.54 9.91 -8.30
C GLY A 184 12.29 9.26 -8.88
N ASP A 185 12.37 8.96 -10.17
CA ASP A 185 11.26 8.39 -10.97
C ASP A 185 10.80 6.99 -10.51
N ARG A 186 11.52 6.38 -9.57
CA ARG A 186 11.24 5.03 -9.07
C ARG A 186 10.19 5.01 -7.97
N LEU A 187 9.76 6.14 -7.40
CA LEU A 187 8.84 6.20 -6.26
C LEU A 187 7.42 6.55 -6.70
N CYS A 188 6.46 5.64 -6.54
CA CYS A 188 5.03 5.98 -6.57
C CYS A 188 4.46 6.00 -5.14
N ILE A 189 3.66 7.02 -4.82
CA ILE A 189 3.11 7.19 -3.46
C ILE A 189 1.59 7.01 -3.48
N HIS A 190 1.08 6.08 -2.69
CA HIS A 190 -0.32 5.67 -2.69
C HIS A 190 -0.95 5.76 -1.29
N PRO A 191 -1.28 6.97 -0.81
CA PRO A 191 -1.88 7.12 0.51
C PRO A 191 -3.27 6.48 0.60
N ILE A 192 -3.55 5.85 1.74
CA ILE A 192 -4.87 5.36 2.15
C ILE A 192 -5.30 6.20 3.34
N LEU A 193 -6.32 7.02 3.14
CA LEU A 193 -6.83 7.97 4.13
C LEU A 193 -7.92 7.34 4.99
N MET A 194 -7.80 7.43 6.32
CA MET A 194 -8.74 6.82 7.26
C MET A 194 -10.05 7.61 7.44
N ASP A 195 -10.01 8.95 7.36
CA ASP A 195 -11.18 9.80 7.50
C ASP A 195 -11.61 10.43 6.17
N ARG A 196 -12.88 10.79 6.02
CA ARG A 196 -13.41 11.49 4.84
C ARG A 196 -13.28 13.01 4.92
N ASP A 197 -12.49 13.50 5.88
CA ASP A 197 -12.25 14.92 6.04
C ASP A 197 -11.60 15.53 4.78
N ARG A 198 -12.13 16.69 4.36
CA ARG A 198 -11.73 17.32 3.10
C ARG A 198 -10.31 17.85 3.17
N ASP A 199 -9.91 18.42 4.30
CA ASP A 199 -8.58 18.98 4.49
C ASP A 199 -7.57 17.82 4.56
N ALA A 200 -7.93 16.73 5.23
CA ALA A 200 -7.16 15.49 5.24
C ALA A 200 -6.95 14.91 3.84
N ARG A 201 -7.99 14.91 3.00
CA ARG A 201 -7.91 14.48 1.61
C ARG A 201 -6.94 15.33 0.79
N MET A 202 -7.00 16.65 0.94
CA MET A 202 -6.09 17.57 0.24
C MET A 202 -4.62 17.30 0.61
N VAL A 203 -4.34 17.02 1.88
CA VAL A 203 -2.99 16.69 2.36
C VAL A 203 -2.47 15.40 1.75
N MET A 204 -3.31 14.36 1.69
CA MET A 204 -2.92 13.09 1.07
C MET A 204 -2.71 13.22 -0.43
N ASP A 205 -3.52 14.02 -1.12
CA ASP A 205 -3.29 14.33 -2.54
C ASP A 205 -1.99 15.09 -2.76
N LEU A 206 -1.67 16.07 -1.89
CA LEU A 206 -0.38 16.76 -1.94
C LEU A 206 0.79 15.79 -1.75
N ILE A 207 0.69 14.82 -0.83
CA ILE A 207 1.72 13.80 -0.65
C ILE A 207 1.87 12.91 -1.88
N ALA A 208 0.75 12.43 -2.43
CA ALA A 208 0.76 11.58 -3.61
C ALA A 208 1.49 12.27 -4.79
N ASN A 209 1.28 13.59 -4.93
CA ASN A 209 1.88 14.42 -5.97
C ASN A 209 3.35 14.82 -5.72
N ILE A 210 3.96 14.44 -4.59
CA ILE A 210 5.40 14.64 -4.38
C ILE A 210 6.21 13.59 -5.15
N GLY A 211 5.65 12.41 -5.36
CA GLY A 211 6.23 11.40 -6.25
C GLY A 211 5.90 11.71 -7.72
N PRO A 212 6.67 11.18 -8.67
CA PRO A 212 6.36 11.18 -10.11
C PRO A 212 5.03 10.50 -10.46
N CYS A 213 4.52 9.65 -9.58
CA CYS A 213 3.30 8.86 -9.73
C CYS A 213 2.67 8.60 -8.36
N GLY A 214 1.37 8.32 -8.35
CA GLY A 214 0.66 8.10 -7.11
C GLY A 214 -0.78 8.56 -7.17
N PHE A 215 -1.57 8.12 -6.20
CA PHE A 215 -2.93 8.62 -5.97
C PHE A 215 -3.36 8.28 -4.55
N ALA A 216 -4.17 9.14 -3.95
CA ALA A 216 -4.77 8.88 -2.64
C ALA A 216 -6.17 8.27 -2.79
N VAL A 217 -6.50 7.34 -1.90
CA VAL A 217 -7.85 6.76 -1.76
C VAL A 217 -8.35 6.95 -0.34
N ASN A 218 -9.67 7.02 -0.16
CA ASN A 218 -10.26 6.88 1.16
C ASN A 218 -10.44 5.39 1.48
N VAL A 219 -10.24 5.01 2.74
CA VAL A 219 -10.38 3.65 3.22
C VAL A 219 -11.76 3.05 2.93
N ALA A 220 -12.82 3.87 2.99
CA ALA A 220 -14.18 3.44 2.72
C ALA A 220 -14.40 3.10 1.24
N ASP A 221 -13.60 3.66 0.34
CA ASP A 221 -13.73 3.47 -1.10
C ASP A 221 -13.00 2.20 -1.58
N ILE A 222 -12.20 1.58 -0.69
CA ILE A 222 -11.49 0.31 -0.96
C ILE A 222 -11.87 -0.79 0.03
N ALA A 223 -12.90 -0.58 0.85
CA ALA A 223 -13.28 -1.50 1.90
C ALA A 223 -13.86 -2.82 1.34
N ALA A 224 -14.59 -2.74 0.22
CA ALA A 224 -15.18 -3.90 -0.44
C ALA A 224 -14.11 -4.73 -1.19
N PRO A 225 -14.28 -6.05 -1.31
CA PRO A 225 -13.34 -6.92 -2.01
C PRO A 225 -12.98 -6.49 -3.43
N GLU A 226 -13.98 -6.08 -4.21
CA GLU A 226 -13.82 -5.68 -5.62
C GLU A 226 -13.04 -4.37 -5.74
N ASP A 227 -13.28 -3.43 -4.82
CA ASP A 227 -12.60 -2.15 -4.82
C ASP A 227 -11.15 -2.28 -4.32
N MET A 228 -10.91 -3.13 -3.31
CA MET A 228 -9.56 -3.52 -2.90
C MET A 228 -8.79 -4.18 -4.05
N ALA A 229 -9.44 -5.07 -4.81
CA ALA A 229 -8.82 -5.71 -5.98
C ALA A 229 -8.49 -4.70 -7.09
N ARG A 230 -9.35 -3.69 -7.29
CA ARG A 230 -9.08 -2.58 -8.23
C ARG A 230 -7.88 -1.75 -7.77
N TYR A 231 -7.84 -1.39 -6.49
CA TYR A 231 -6.71 -0.68 -5.89
C TYR A 231 -5.40 -1.47 -6.04
N VAL A 232 -5.41 -2.77 -5.72
CA VAL A 232 -4.26 -3.65 -5.92
C VAL A 232 -3.83 -3.69 -7.37
N LYS A 233 -4.78 -3.81 -8.31
CA LYS A 233 -4.46 -3.79 -9.74
C LYS A 233 -3.80 -2.48 -10.14
N GLU A 234 -4.32 -1.34 -9.72
CA GLU A 234 -3.76 -0.03 -10.10
C GLU A 234 -2.38 0.24 -9.50
N VAL A 235 -2.11 -0.23 -8.27
CA VAL A 235 -0.82 -0.05 -7.60
C VAL A 235 0.22 -1.06 -8.09
N PHE A 236 -0.14 -2.34 -8.18
CA PHE A 236 0.83 -3.45 -8.32
C PHE A 236 0.97 -4.00 -9.73
N LEU A 237 -0.04 -3.80 -10.59
CA LEU A 237 -0.15 -4.50 -11.86
C LEU A 237 -0.09 -3.56 -13.06
N GLY A 238 0.71 -3.95 -14.03
CA GLY A 238 0.72 -3.41 -15.38
C GLY A 238 0.15 -4.45 -16.36
N PRO A 239 -0.14 -4.08 -17.61
CA PRO A 239 -0.54 -5.06 -18.63
C PRO A 239 0.46 -6.23 -18.69
N ALA A 240 -0.02 -7.50 -18.75
CA ALA A 240 0.87 -8.66 -18.96
C ALA A 240 1.56 -8.45 -20.29
N ALA A 241 2.88 -8.26 -20.23
CA ALA A 241 3.71 -8.12 -21.41
C ALA A 241 3.00 -7.31 -22.51
N ALA A 242 2.77 -6.03 -22.28
CA ALA A 242 3.18 -5.17 -23.38
C ALA A 242 4.70 -5.34 -23.41
N PRO A 243 5.31 -5.84 -24.51
CA PRO A 243 6.62 -5.31 -24.84
C PRO A 243 6.48 -3.78 -24.79
N LEU A 244 7.59 -3.06 -24.74
CA LEU A 244 7.58 -1.64 -25.09
C LEU A 244 7.20 -1.46 -26.58
N GLU A 245 6.17 -2.15 -27.09
CA GLU A 245 5.46 -1.70 -28.26
C GLU A 245 4.69 -0.48 -27.81
N ALA A 246 5.34 0.68 -27.95
CA ALA A 246 4.63 1.90 -28.24
C ALA A 246 3.59 1.53 -29.29
N LYS A 247 2.31 1.54 -28.90
CA LYS A 247 1.21 1.43 -29.87
C LYS A 247 1.56 2.42 -30.98
N PRO A 248 1.78 1.98 -32.23
CA PRO A 248 2.13 2.89 -33.31
C PRO A 248 1.12 4.02 -33.28
N ILE A 249 1.60 5.26 -33.17
CA ILE A 249 0.72 6.41 -33.34
C ILE A 249 0.29 6.31 -34.82
N GLU A 250 -0.94 5.86 -35.07
CA GLU A 250 -1.43 5.62 -36.43
C GLU A 250 -1.15 6.87 -37.29
N GLY A 251 -0.30 6.71 -38.31
CA GLY A 251 0.12 7.78 -39.22
C GLY A 251 1.46 8.45 -38.93
N VAL A 252 2.21 8.05 -37.89
CA VAL A 252 3.58 8.52 -37.63
C VAL A 252 4.59 7.44 -38.01
N PRO A 253 5.54 7.70 -38.92
CA PRO A 253 6.60 6.75 -39.27
C PRO A 253 7.50 6.40 -38.08
N ASP A 254 7.79 5.09 -37.95
CA ASP A 254 8.77 4.47 -37.05
C ASP A 254 9.43 3.35 -37.88
N SER A 255 10.62 3.63 -38.41
CA SER A 255 11.27 2.86 -39.47
C SER A 255 11.91 1.55 -38.98
N ASP A 256 12.36 1.51 -37.72
CA ASP A 256 13.00 0.32 -37.12
C ASP A 256 12.11 -0.39 -36.09
N GLY A 257 11.00 0.22 -35.70
CA GLY A 257 9.96 -0.37 -34.86
C GLY A 257 10.35 -0.43 -33.39
N ASP A 258 11.20 0.48 -32.95
CA ASP A 258 11.67 0.57 -31.56
C ASP A 258 10.71 1.35 -30.64
N GLY A 259 9.66 1.95 -31.22
CA GLY A 259 8.62 2.68 -30.54
C GLY A 259 8.85 4.20 -30.45
N VAL A 260 9.91 4.71 -31.05
CA VAL A 260 10.20 6.15 -31.16
C VAL A 260 9.95 6.62 -32.60
N PRO A 261 9.10 7.64 -32.83
CA PRO A 261 8.91 8.21 -34.16
C PRO A 261 10.22 8.62 -34.83
N ASP A 262 10.35 8.41 -36.14
CA ASP A 262 11.54 8.80 -36.93
C ASP A 262 11.95 10.28 -36.71
N SER A 263 10.96 11.15 -36.46
CA SER A 263 11.19 12.57 -36.17
C SER A 263 11.86 12.89 -34.83
N ARG A 264 11.87 11.93 -33.90
CA ARG A 264 12.36 12.03 -32.52
C ARG A 264 13.42 11.00 -32.18
N ASP A 265 13.63 10.02 -33.05
CA ASP A 265 14.63 8.98 -32.90
C ASP A 265 16.04 9.55 -33.14
N LYS A 266 16.90 9.41 -32.13
CA LYS A 266 18.30 9.83 -32.18
C LYS A 266 19.23 8.71 -32.64
N CYS A 267 18.75 7.47 -32.66
CA CYS A 267 19.50 6.25 -32.90
C CYS A 267 18.80 5.38 -33.95
N PRO A 268 18.73 5.86 -35.22
CA PRO A 268 18.09 5.11 -36.28
C PRO A 268 18.74 3.75 -36.51
N ASN A 269 17.92 2.74 -36.75
CA ASN A 269 18.28 1.33 -36.92
C ASN A 269 18.57 0.59 -35.60
N THR A 270 17.80 0.88 -34.55
CA THR A 270 17.82 0.06 -33.34
C THR A 270 17.54 -1.41 -33.69
N PRO A 271 18.40 -2.35 -33.27
CA PRO A 271 18.21 -3.76 -33.61
C PRO A 271 16.84 -4.26 -33.16
N ARG A 272 16.10 -4.89 -34.07
CA ARG A 272 14.75 -5.38 -33.80
C ARG A 272 14.77 -6.34 -32.59
N GLY A 273 14.01 -5.98 -31.54
CA GLY A 273 13.95 -6.72 -30.28
C GLY A 273 14.97 -6.30 -29.22
N ALA A 274 15.84 -5.33 -29.49
CA ALA A 274 16.64 -4.68 -28.46
C ALA A 274 15.77 -3.72 -27.64
N THR A 275 16.09 -3.57 -26.35
CA THR A 275 15.43 -2.58 -25.49
C THR A 275 15.92 -1.18 -25.87
N ALA A 276 15.06 -0.36 -26.46
CA ALA A 276 15.33 1.04 -26.74
C ALA A 276 14.95 1.94 -25.55
N ASN A 277 15.69 3.03 -25.35
CA ASN A 277 15.34 4.08 -24.40
C ASN A 277 14.44 5.15 -25.06
N VAL A 278 14.11 6.23 -24.32
CA VAL A 278 13.22 7.29 -24.79
C VAL A 278 13.74 8.10 -25.99
N ASP A 279 15.02 7.95 -26.30
CA ASP A 279 15.72 8.60 -27.42
C ASP A 279 15.84 7.68 -28.64
N GLY A 280 15.32 6.45 -28.57
CA GLY A 280 15.43 5.44 -29.63
C GLY A 280 16.75 4.67 -29.59
N CYS A 281 17.55 4.82 -28.54
CA CYS A 281 18.87 4.18 -28.45
C CYS A 281 18.79 2.87 -27.67
N TRP A 282 19.32 1.78 -28.25
CA TRP A 282 19.41 0.49 -27.58
C TRP A 282 20.27 0.57 -26.30
N GLU A 283 19.70 0.06 -25.20
CA GLU A 283 20.35 -0.05 -23.90
C GLU A 283 20.50 -1.51 -23.47
N LEU A 284 21.72 -1.87 -23.12
CA LEU A 284 22.02 -3.14 -22.47
C LEU A 284 21.89 -2.96 -20.96
N SER A 285 20.73 -3.34 -20.41
CA SER A 285 20.49 -3.41 -18.97
C SER A 285 20.70 -4.83 -18.43
N GLY A 286 21.19 -4.96 -17.20
CA GLY A 286 21.39 -6.27 -16.55
C GLY A 286 22.70 -6.99 -16.90
N ILE A 287 23.66 -6.34 -17.56
CA ILE A 287 24.99 -6.92 -17.79
C ILE A 287 25.93 -6.54 -16.64
N TYR A 288 26.40 -7.55 -15.91
CA TYR A 288 27.38 -7.38 -14.83
C TYR A 288 28.76 -7.81 -15.29
N PHE A 289 29.74 -6.91 -15.13
CA PHE A 289 31.16 -7.19 -15.32
C PHE A 289 31.89 -7.08 -13.98
N ASP A 290 32.81 -8.01 -13.72
CA ASP A 290 33.82 -7.81 -12.69
C ASP A 290 34.86 -6.80 -13.21
N SER A 291 35.46 -6.01 -12.31
CA SER A 291 36.51 -5.06 -12.68
C SER A 291 37.63 -5.76 -13.46
N ASN A 292 37.98 -5.21 -14.62
CA ASN A 292 39.01 -5.73 -15.52
C ASN A 292 38.69 -7.10 -16.16
N GLN A 293 37.42 -7.49 -16.28
CA GLN A 293 37.01 -8.71 -16.99
C GLN A 293 36.00 -8.42 -18.11
N ALA A 294 36.17 -9.10 -19.26
CA ALA A 294 35.27 -9.03 -20.41
C ALA A 294 34.22 -10.17 -20.43
N VAL A 295 34.18 -11.01 -19.37
CA VAL A 295 33.26 -12.14 -19.27
C VAL A 295 31.94 -11.66 -18.68
N ILE A 296 30.86 -11.79 -19.46
CA ILE A 296 29.50 -11.52 -19.02
C ILE A 296 29.05 -12.66 -18.11
N LYS A 297 28.67 -12.36 -16.87
CA LYS A 297 28.02 -13.34 -15.99
C LYS A 297 26.52 -13.37 -16.30
N ASN A 298 26.00 -14.54 -16.65
CA ASN A 298 24.55 -14.76 -16.62
C ASN A 298 24.12 -14.89 -15.16
N THR A 299 23.12 -14.12 -14.75
CA THR A 299 22.40 -14.30 -13.48
C THR A 299 21.58 -15.58 -13.48
#